data_AF-A0A2A2QBL5-F1
#
_entry.id   AF-A0A2A2QBL5-F1
#
_cell.length_a   1.000
_cell.length_b   1.000
_cell.length_c   1.000
_cell.angle_alpha   90.00
_cell.angle_beta   90.00
_cell.angle_gamma   90.00
#
_symmetry.space_group_name_H-M   'P 1'
#
loop_
_entity.id
_entity.type
_entity.pdbx_description
1 polymer ?
#
loop_
_entity_poly.entity_id
_entity_poly.type
_entity_poly.pdbx_seq_one_letter_code
_entity_poly.pdbx_strand_id
1 'polypeptide(L)'
;MKPYLTITFALAGLANAQVYTQPPASKPAEPQAPVNDTASKPAAADTKNPLGQEIPLLDPAAETITVGGVAIPLGDNRLLRARFDKFLSQPPESDEDAARYRRTIAEILNTISPLRDQKPDLYAAFKLLPTASSYPGDANLCGSLAESIYMAMLAKQDVNGLKKLNETIEDEKQSIISSGDWMARHDKASELEKSAPVGSGKGGKAAPEKKTSASEGAGTSSLRYTETLRRIAEIEALKKANIARTEAQTLRTKAQYQVSMIQWFVQRRYEHVLMAARFYNQIWKDGDSTLRIDKNSDVSKLFSQSAGVSPTVSSLDSLSNEAIREAEKYVEAFDLMLSRNELHSASQRLMEAFALGEYLAPVATLPLEKKNRVAKYFRDLYELYGTLRARDYTKARELSGKLKSAASDFPSSKVDSVIAASSLASDLAIEDAKAQLLARDSDKAAEKIREAAEIWPTNPKLDEFRQLVNNSSVVVTARNDFDRLLAEKNFREIARRQYEIAPAIRGDASREDAFRQIVENLTKIETALGKAAEFGRVGQNCAAWEQLAELREQFPDDPKLGRELELLAPKVADFTRALDRARQFENRTPKQTGSALSWYLKARNIHPQSKFAEQGVKTLVAEILPADSGRP
;
A
#
# COMPACT_ATOMS: atom_id res chain seq x y z
N MET A 1 -6.27 -57.71 -51.48
CA MET A 1 -7.22 -58.73 -50.99
C MET A 1 -8.28 -58.03 -50.14
N LYS A 2 -9.55 -58.32 -50.46
CA LYS A 2 -10.82 -58.14 -49.73
C LYS A 2 -10.72 -57.92 -48.18
N PRO A 3 -11.81 -57.47 -47.50
CA PRO A 3 -12.77 -56.38 -47.82
C PRO A 3 -13.38 -55.74 -46.52
N TYR A 4 -14.58 -55.15 -46.65
CA TYR A 4 -15.67 -54.98 -45.65
C TYR A 4 -15.91 -53.53 -45.14
N LEU A 5 -17.13 -52.97 -45.11
CA LEU A 5 -18.48 -53.40 -45.55
C LEU A 5 -19.44 -52.17 -45.46
N THR A 6 -20.34 -52.03 -46.45
CA THR A 6 -21.70 -51.40 -46.51
C THR A 6 -22.15 -50.30 -45.54
N ILE A 7 -22.63 -49.14 -46.01
CA ILE A 7 -23.97 -48.81 -46.61
C ILE A 7 -25.13 -48.74 -45.58
N THR A 8 -25.43 -47.49 -45.21
CA THR A 8 -26.70 -46.71 -45.24
C THR A 8 -28.08 -47.40 -45.28
N PHE A 9 -29.03 -46.83 -44.53
CA PHE A 9 -30.45 -46.44 -44.82
C PHE A 9 -31.27 -46.53 -43.50
N ALA A 10 -32.28 -45.73 -43.14
CA ALA A 10 -32.86 -44.47 -43.62
C ALA A 10 -34.14 -44.12 -42.80
N LEU A 11 -34.75 -42.97 -43.15
CA LEU A 11 -36.13 -42.50 -42.93
C LEU A 11 -36.50 -41.90 -41.56
N ALA A 12 -37.36 -40.89 -41.43
CA ALA A 12 -37.88 -39.76 -42.23
C ALA A 12 -39.00 -39.12 -41.37
N GLY A 13 -39.15 -37.79 -41.33
CA GLY A 13 -40.26 -37.12 -40.64
C GLY A 13 -40.25 -35.59 -40.73
N LEU A 14 -41.00 -35.07 -41.70
CA LEU A 14 -41.44 -33.71 -42.09
C LEU A 14 -41.79 -32.74 -40.92
N ALA A 15 -41.84 -31.39 -40.99
CA ALA A 15 -41.54 -30.33 -41.96
C ALA A 15 -41.73 -28.93 -41.29
N ASN A 16 -41.19 -27.89 -41.96
CA ASN A 16 -41.50 -26.44 -41.92
C ASN A 16 -41.00 -25.55 -40.75
N ALA A 17 -39.97 -24.71 -41.01
CA ALA A 17 -40.14 -23.29 -41.40
C ALA A 17 -38.82 -22.49 -41.42
N GLN A 18 -38.58 -21.81 -42.54
CA GLN A 18 -37.90 -20.51 -42.73
C GLN A 18 -36.41 -20.30 -42.38
N VAL A 19 -35.58 -20.49 -43.43
CA VAL A 19 -34.48 -19.66 -43.97
C VAL A 19 -33.48 -18.96 -43.02
N TYR A 20 -32.23 -19.43 -43.07
CA TYR A 20 -31.01 -18.60 -42.97
C TYR A 20 -30.02 -19.07 -44.05
N THR A 21 -29.56 -18.15 -44.92
CA THR A 21 -28.58 -18.40 -45.98
C THR A 21 -27.19 -17.92 -45.54
N GLN A 22 -26.18 -18.78 -45.68
CA GLN A 22 -24.76 -18.43 -45.56
C GLN A 22 -24.13 -18.14 -46.94
N PRO A 23 -23.18 -17.19 -47.03
CA PRO A 23 -22.16 -17.16 -48.08
C PRO A 23 -20.78 -17.69 -47.57
N PRO A 24 -19.80 -17.95 -48.46
CA PRO A 24 -19.06 -19.22 -48.51
C PRO A 24 -17.69 -19.24 -47.79
N ALA A 25 -17.16 -20.47 -47.70
CA ALA A 25 -15.94 -20.91 -47.04
C ALA A 25 -14.62 -20.27 -47.52
N SER A 26 -13.74 -19.99 -46.56
CA SER A 26 -12.31 -19.74 -46.75
C SER A 26 -11.47 -20.96 -46.32
N LYS A 27 -10.44 -21.27 -47.12
CA LYS A 27 -9.53 -22.44 -47.03
C LYS A 27 -8.80 -22.57 -45.67
N PRO A 28 -8.35 -23.79 -45.28
CA PRO A 28 -7.48 -23.97 -44.11
C PRO A 28 -6.04 -23.52 -44.40
N ALA A 29 -5.42 -22.86 -43.42
CA ALA A 29 -4.00 -22.52 -43.41
C ALA A 29 -3.14 -23.72 -42.96
N GLU A 30 -1.95 -23.85 -43.55
CA GLU A 30 -0.91 -24.83 -43.19
C GLU A 30 -0.31 -24.59 -41.79
N PRO A 31 0.23 -25.62 -41.11
CA PRO A 31 0.85 -25.47 -39.80
C PRO A 31 2.27 -24.87 -39.92
N GLN A 32 2.52 -23.74 -39.27
CA GLN A 32 3.88 -23.21 -39.05
C GLN A 32 4.61 -24.05 -37.99
N ALA A 33 5.86 -24.41 -38.31
CA ALA A 33 6.82 -25.06 -37.42
C ALA A 33 7.26 -24.14 -36.26
N PRO A 34 7.64 -24.69 -35.09
CA PRO A 34 8.00 -23.89 -33.92
C PRO A 34 9.43 -23.35 -34.06
N VAL A 35 9.58 -22.03 -33.84
CA VAL A 35 10.89 -21.41 -33.64
C VAL A 35 11.18 -21.41 -32.15
N ASN A 36 12.17 -22.20 -31.73
CA ASN A 36 12.74 -22.16 -30.39
C ASN A 36 13.52 -20.86 -30.24
N ASP A 37 13.02 -19.92 -29.45
CA ASP A 37 13.80 -18.77 -28.99
C ASP A 37 13.95 -18.87 -27.46
N THR A 38 15.16 -19.19 -27.04
CA THR A 38 15.56 -19.30 -25.63
C THR A 38 16.00 -17.94 -25.14
N ALA A 39 15.04 -17.11 -24.76
CA ALA A 39 15.26 -15.98 -23.87
C ALA A 39 14.27 -16.10 -22.71
N SER A 40 14.79 -16.46 -21.54
CA SER A 40 14.02 -16.53 -20.30
C SER A 40 13.45 -15.14 -19.96
N LYS A 41 12.19 -14.89 -20.33
CA LYS A 41 11.39 -13.80 -19.76
C LYS A 41 11.33 -14.03 -18.25
N PRO A 42 11.66 -13.04 -17.40
CA PRO A 42 11.31 -13.11 -15.99
C PRO A 42 9.78 -13.25 -15.92
N ALA A 43 9.29 -14.19 -15.13
CA ALA A 43 7.87 -14.38 -14.92
C ALA A 43 7.23 -13.04 -14.56
N ALA A 44 6.38 -12.52 -15.45
CA ALA A 44 5.51 -11.41 -15.13
C ALA A 44 4.61 -11.89 -13.99
N ALA A 45 4.87 -11.41 -12.77
CA ALA A 45 3.92 -11.54 -11.69
C ALA A 45 2.65 -10.85 -12.16
N ASP A 46 1.61 -11.64 -12.38
CA ASP A 46 0.30 -11.19 -12.85
C ASP A 46 -0.35 -10.40 -11.71
N THR A 47 0.07 -9.14 -11.53
CA THR A 47 -0.48 -8.25 -10.51
C THR A 47 -1.82 -7.73 -11.00
N LYS A 48 -2.88 -8.51 -10.82
CA LYS A 48 -4.26 -8.03 -11.01
C LYS A 48 -4.47 -6.79 -10.14
N ASN A 49 -4.50 -5.63 -10.80
CA ASN A 49 -4.72 -4.36 -10.14
C ASN A 49 -6.18 -4.34 -9.60
N PRO A 50 -6.43 -4.14 -8.29
CA PRO A 50 -7.79 -4.07 -7.73
C PRO A 50 -8.68 -2.97 -8.35
N LEU A 51 -8.09 -2.01 -9.07
CA LEU A 51 -8.76 -0.92 -9.76
C LEU A 51 -8.72 -1.07 -11.29
N GLY A 52 -8.27 -2.21 -11.83
CA GLY A 52 -8.01 -2.38 -13.26
C GLY A 52 -6.86 -1.49 -13.79
N GLN A 53 -6.69 -1.38 -15.10
CA GLN A 53 -5.69 -0.49 -15.74
C GLN A 53 -6.04 1.02 -15.63
N GLU A 54 -7.11 1.38 -14.92
CA GLU A 54 -7.85 2.65 -15.07
C GLU A 54 -7.48 3.76 -14.09
N ILE A 55 -6.45 3.59 -13.27
CA ILE A 55 -5.77 4.75 -12.65
C ILE A 55 -4.39 4.81 -13.33
N PRO A 56 -4.34 5.31 -14.58
CA PRO A 56 -3.15 5.20 -15.40
C PRO A 56 -2.19 6.27 -14.92
N LEU A 57 -1.10 5.83 -14.32
CA LEU A 57 0.10 6.62 -14.21
C LEU A 57 1.10 6.20 -15.28
N LEU A 58 0.63 6.17 -16.53
CA LEU A 58 1.11 5.31 -17.63
C LEU A 58 0.62 3.89 -17.37
N ASP A 59 -0.13 3.38 -18.33
CA ASP A 59 -0.48 1.96 -18.35
C ASP A 59 0.84 1.17 -18.29
N PRO A 60 1.04 0.29 -17.30
CA PRO A 60 2.23 -0.57 -17.28
C PRO A 60 2.34 -1.44 -18.55
N ALA A 61 1.27 -1.58 -19.34
CA ALA A 61 1.28 -2.20 -20.67
C ALA A 61 1.56 -1.22 -21.83
N ALA A 62 1.49 0.09 -21.63
CA ALA A 62 1.93 1.07 -22.62
C ALA A 62 3.46 1.15 -22.60
N GLU A 63 4.09 0.36 -23.46
CA GLU A 63 5.55 0.36 -23.67
C GLU A 63 6.01 1.49 -24.61
N THR A 64 5.07 2.26 -25.18
CA THR A 64 5.32 3.29 -26.19
C THR A 64 4.44 4.55 -26.02
N ILE A 65 4.95 5.72 -26.39
CA ILE A 65 4.17 6.96 -26.57
C ILE A 65 4.04 7.30 -28.06
N THR A 66 2.86 7.69 -28.53
CA THR A 66 2.65 8.02 -29.94
C THR A 66 2.89 9.52 -30.20
N VAL A 67 3.84 9.84 -31.09
CA VAL A 67 4.14 11.22 -31.53
C VAL A 67 4.05 11.29 -33.04
N GLY A 68 3.18 12.16 -33.58
CA GLY A 68 3.00 12.29 -35.03
C GLY A 68 2.62 10.99 -35.74
N GLY A 69 1.93 10.07 -35.05
CA GLY A 69 1.60 8.72 -35.56
C GLY A 69 2.71 7.68 -35.42
N VAL A 70 3.80 7.99 -34.72
CA VAL A 70 4.94 7.09 -34.47
C VAL A 70 4.97 6.66 -33.00
N ALA A 71 4.97 5.35 -32.75
CA ALA A 71 5.06 4.79 -31.40
C ALA A 71 6.52 4.77 -30.92
N ILE A 72 6.91 5.69 -30.04
CA ILE A 72 8.24 5.81 -29.45
C ILE A 72 8.34 4.93 -28.18
N PRO A 73 9.26 3.96 -28.10
CA PRO A 73 9.39 3.07 -26.95
C PRO A 73 9.92 3.85 -25.75
N LEU A 74 9.28 3.62 -24.62
CA LEU A 74 9.62 4.23 -23.35
C LEU A 74 10.64 3.41 -22.54
N GLY A 75 10.88 2.15 -22.96
CA GLY A 75 11.79 1.21 -22.31
C GLY A 75 11.15 0.52 -21.10
N ASP A 76 11.96 0.20 -20.09
CA ASP A 76 11.47 -0.42 -18.84
C ASP A 76 10.63 0.59 -18.03
N ASN A 77 9.31 0.35 -17.96
CA ASN A 77 8.35 1.18 -17.23
C ASN A 77 8.71 1.34 -15.73
N ARG A 78 9.36 0.36 -15.11
CA ARG A 78 9.83 0.47 -13.73
C ARG A 78 10.98 1.48 -13.61
N LEU A 79 11.91 1.43 -14.56
CA LEU A 79 13.03 2.38 -14.61
C LEU A 79 12.52 3.79 -14.92
N LEU A 80 11.56 3.93 -15.85
CA LEU A 80 10.95 5.21 -16.16
C LEU A 80 10.31 5.85 -14.92
N ARG A 81 9.53 5.07 -14.16
CA ARG A 81 8.94 5.52 -12.89
C ARG A 81 9.98 5.97 -11.89
N ALA A 82 11.04 5.19 -11.68
CA ALA A 82 12.11 5.57 -10.74
C ALA A 82 12.82 6.88 -11.16
N ARG A 83 13.01 7.09 -12.47
CA ARG A 83 13.58 8.33 -13.00
C ARG A 83 12.63 9.51 -12.85
N PHE A 84 11.32 9.28 -13.00
CA PHE A 84 10.31 10.30 -12.79
C PHE A 84 10.21 10.71 -11.32
N ASP A 85 10.22 9.75 -10.39
CA ASP A 85 10.29 10.02 -8.95
C ASP A 85 11.54 10.85 -8.60
N LYS A 86 12.69 10.51 -9.20
CA LYS A 86 13.91 11.31 -9.08
C LYS A 86 13.70 12.73 -9.61
N PHE A 87 13.16 12.88 -10.82
CA PHE A 87 12.89 14.18 -11.45
C PHE A 87 12.02 15.10 -10.58
N LEU A 88 10.98 14.54 -9.95
CA LEU A 88 10.08 15.30 -9.07
C LEU A 88 10.79 15.84 -7.82
N SER A 89 11.92 15.24 -7.42
CA SER A 89 12.75 15.68 -6.30
C SER A 89 13.93 16.57 -6.68
N GLN A 90 14.21 16.74 -7.97
CA GLN A 90 15.35 17.51 -8.45
C GLN A 90 15.01 19.00 -8.61
N PRO A 91 15.95 19.91 -8.24
CA PRO A 91 15.78 21.33 -8.49
C PRO A 91 15.64 21.61 -9.99
N PRO A 92 14.98 22.71 -10.39
CA PRO A 92 14.92 23.12 -11.80
C PRO A 92 16.33 23.40 -12.32
N GLU A 93 16.64 22.92 -13.52
CA GLU A 93 17.91 23.20 -14.22
C GLU A 93 17.90 24.65 -14.75
N SER A 94 17.88 25.62 -13.85
CA SER A 94 17.68 27.05 -14.12
C SER A 94 18.88 27.91 -13.71
N ASP A 95 20.00 27.27 -13.34
CA ASP A 95 21.25 27.97 -13.07
C ASP A 95 21.82 28.62 -14.34
N GLU A 96 22.82 29.48 -14.14
CA GLU A 96 23.41 30.26 -15.23
C GLU A 96 24.10 29.37 -16.27
N ASP A 97 24.72 28.26 -15.83
CA ASP A 97 25.38 27.28 -16.70
C ASP A 97 24.38 26.58 -17.63
N ALA A 98 23.26 26.09 -17.09
CA ALA A 98 22.19 25.45 -17.86
C ALA A 98 21.52 26.45 -18.82
N ALA A 99 21.34 27.71 -18.39
CA ALA A 99 20.83 28.76 -19.25
C ALA A 99 21.80 29.10 -20.40
N ARG A 100 23.11 29.21 -20.12
CA ARG A 100 24.15 29.40 -21.14
C ARG A 100 24.19 28.23 -22.12
N TYR A 101 24.14 27.00 -21.63
CA TYR A 101 24.09 25.80 -22.46
C TYR A 101 22.91 25.83 -23.43
N ARG A 102 21.68 26.06 -22.96
CA ARG A 102 20.49 26.13 -23.83
C ARG A 102 20.56 27.26 -24.86
N ARG A 103 21.08 28.44 -24.48
CA ARG A 103 21.34 29.52 -25.46
C ARG A 103 22.33 29.09 -26.53
N THR A 104 23.40 28.39 -26.14
CA THR A 104 24.41 27.87 -27.06
C THR A 104 23.81 26.86 -28.03
N ILE A 105 22.98 25.92 -27.55
CA ILE A 105 22.26 24.96 -28.39
C ILE A 105 21.33 25.67 -29.39
N ALA A 106 20.55 26.66 -28.92
CA ALA A 106 19.68 27.46 -29.79
C ALA A 106 20.48 28.24 -30.84
N GLU A 107 21.63 28.80 -30.46
CA GLU A 107 22.54 29.50 -31.37
C GLU A 107 23.14 28.57 -32.42
N ILE A 108 23.56 27.36 -32.06
CA ILE A 108 24.02 26.33 -33.00
C ILE A 108 22.91 26.01 -33.99
N LEU A 109 21.72 25.68 -33.49
CA LEU A 109 20.56 25.33 -34.31
C LEU A 109 20.20 26.45 -35.28
N ASN A 110 20.17 27.70 -34.84
CA ASN A 110 19.91 28.86 -35.69
C ASN A 110 21.02 29.06 -36.74
N THR A 111 22.28 28.91 -36.34
CA THR A 111 23.45 29.15 -37.22
C THR A 111 23.57 28.13 -38.35
N ILE A 112 23.22 26.87 -38.07
CA ILE A 112 23.22 25.79 -39.08
C ILE A 112 21.87 25.66 -39.81
N SER A 113 20.88 26.49 -39.46
CA SER A 113 19.53 26.40 -40.02
C SER A 113 19.50 26.76 -41.51
N PRO A 114 18.89 25.94 -42.38
CA PRO A 114 18.66 26.29 -43.79
C PRO A 114 17.65 27.42 -43.98
N LEU A 115 16.90 27.78 -42.94
CA LEU A 115 15.82 28.77 -42.98
C LEU A 115 16.25 30.16 -42.47
N ARG A 116 17.52 30.37 -42.14
CA ARG A 116 18.02 31.69 -41.72
C ARG A 116 18.17 32.61 -42.94
N ASP A 117 18.02 33.92 -42.74
CA ASP A 117 18.22 34.94 -43.79
C ASP A 117 19.62 34.88 -44.43
N GLN A 118 20.61 34.47 -43.64
CA GLN A 118 21.98 34.23 -44.09
C GLN A 118 22.16 32.74 -44.39
N LYS A 119 23.10 32.43 -45.31
CA LYS A 119 23.43 31.03 -45.62
C LYS A 119 23.85 30.26 -44.35
N PRO A 120 23.50 28.97 -44.22
CA PRO A 120 23.95 28.13 -43.13
C PRO A 120 25.46 28.18 -42.96
N ASP A 121 25.92 28.43 -41.75
CA ASP A 121 27.35 28.50 -41.44
C ASP A 121 27.77 27.29 -40.61
N LEU A 122 28.34 26.30 -41.32
CA LEU A 122 28.85 25.08 -40.72
C LEU A 122 29.97 25.35 -39.71
N TYR A 123 30.87 26.30 -40.00
CA TYR A 123 32.07 26.51 -39.20
C TYR A 123 31.74 27.30 -37.93
N ALA A 124 30.92 28.34 -38.05
CA ALA A 124 30.45 29.10 -36.89
C ALA A 124 29.64 28.22 -35.93
N ALA A 125 28.75 27.37 -36.45
CA ALA A 125 28.00 26.41 -35.62
C ALA A 125 28.92 25.36 -34.98
N PHE A 126 29.91 24.85 -35.72
CA PHE A 126 30.87 23.87 -35.19
C PHE A 126 31.70 24.44 -34.03
N LYS A 127 32.09 25.71 -34.10
CA LYS A 127 32.86 26.40 -33.05
C LYS A 127 32.20 26.36 -31.67
N LEU A 128 30.87 26.34 -31.64
CA LEU A 128 30.09 26.38 -30.40
C LEU A 128 29.93 25.00 -29.73
N LEU A 129 30.16 23.90 -30.45
CA LEU A 129 29.98 22.53 -29.92
C LEU A 129 30.88 22.21 -28.72
N PRO A 130 32.19 22.57 -28.70
CA PRO A 130 33.03 22.37 -27.52
C PRO A 130 32.52 23.12 -26.30
N THR A 131 32.08 24.37 -26.47
CA THR A 131 31.50 25.17 -25.39
C THR A 131 30.23 24.49 -24.83
N ALA A 132 29.32 24.02 -25.69
CA ALA A 132 28.15 23.27 -25.24
C ALA A 132 28.52 21.95 -24.50
N SER A 133 29.53 21.23 -24.98
CA SER A 133 30.00 19.98 -24.36
C SER A 133 30.60 20.14 -22.96
N SER A 134 30.97 21.38 -22.59
CA SER A 134 31.49 21.68 -21.26
C SER A 134 30.42 21.57 -20.17
N TYR A 135 29.13 21.72 -20.51
CA TYR A 135 28.03 21.58 -19.57
C TYR A 135 27.83 20.12 -19.16
N PRO A 136 27.85 19.77 -17.85
CA PRO A 136 27.67 18.39 -17.41
C PRO A 136 26.39 17.71 -17.92
N GLY A 137 25.29 18.45 -18.04
CA GLY A 137 24.00 17.92 -18.53
C GLY A 137 24.01 17.55 -20.02
N ASP A 138 24.96 18.07 -20.80
CA ASP A 138 25.16 17.65 -22.20
C ASP A 138 25.59 16.19 -22.31
N ALA A 139 26.25 15.63 -21.27
CA ALA A 139 26.82 14.29 -21.29
C ALA A 139 27.82 14.05 -22.45
N ASN A 140 28.52 15.10 -22.89
CA ASN A 140 29.51 15.09 -23.98
C ASN A 140 28.92 14.65 -25.35
N LEU A 141 27.63 14.91 -25.57
CA LEU A 141 26.95 14.65 -26.82
C LEU A 141 27.37 15.66 -27.90
N CYS A 142 27.51 16.94 -27.56
CA CYS A 142 28.04 17.96 -28.47
C CYS A 142 29.48 17.67 -28.87
N GLY A 143 30.31 17.14 -27.97
CA GLY A 143 31.68 16.72 -28.28
C GLY A 143 31.71 15.53 -29.24
N SER A 144 30.86 14.53 -29.01
CA SER A 144 30.69 13.37 -29.90
C SER A 144 30.17 13.76 -31.29
N LEU A 145 29.29 14.78 -31.35
CA LEU A 145 28.82 15.38 -32.60
C LEU A 145 29.96 16.10 -33.35
N ALA A 146 30.78 16.88 -32.64
CA ALA A 146 31.95 17.55 -33.23
C ALA A 146 32.93 16.53 -33.86
N GLU A 147 33.21 15.43 -33.15
CA GLU A 147 34.02 14.32 -33.69
C GLU A 147 33.40 13.71 -34.95
N SER A 148 32.09 13.43 -34.92
CA SER A 148 31.35 12.88 -36.06
C SER A 148 31.39 13.80 -37.28
N ILE A 149 31.26 15.12 -37.08
CA ILE A 149 31.35 16.14 -38.13
C ILE A 149 32.76 16.16 -38.72
N TYR A 150 33.79 16.21 -37.87
CA TYR A 150 35.17 16.24 -38.34
C TYR A 150 35.49 14.99 -39.17
N MET A 151 35.10 13.81 -38.69
CA MET A 151 35.31 12.54 -39.40
C MET A 151 34.56 12.50 -40.74
N ALA A 152 33.35 13.05 -40.78
CA ALA A 152 32.57 13.17 -42.01
C ALA A 152 33.22 14.10 -43.03
N MET A 153 33.75 15.27 -42.60
CA MET A 153 34.50 16.18 -43.48
C MET A 153 35.81 15.56 -43.98
N LEU A 154 36.49 14.79 -43.12
CA LEU A 154 37.68 14.03 -43.51
C LEU A 154 37.36 12.95 -44.55
N ALA A 155 36.25 12.23 -44.38
CA ALA A 155 35.79 11.22 -45.33
C ALA A 155 35.38 11.81 -46.69
N LYS A 156 34.89 13.06 -46.70
CA LYS A 156 34.57 13.81 -47.93
C LYS A 156 35.77 14.37 -48.70
N GLN A 157 36.99 14.22 -48.18
CA GLN A 157 38.18 14.86 -48.74
C GLN A 157 38.02 16.39 -48.89
N ASP A 158 37.21 17.03 -48.02
CA ASP A 158 37.05 18.49 -48.05
C ASP A 158 38.25 19.18 -47.40
N VAL A 159 39.37 19.25 -48.13
CA VAL A 159 40.64 19.81 -47.63
C VAL A 159 40.48 21.26 -47.17
N ASN A 160 39.70 22.06 -47.91
CA ASN A 160 39.46 23.46 -47.57
C ASN A 160 38.58 23.59 -46.32
N GLY A 161 37.54 22.77 -46.20
CA GLY A 161 36.70 22.76 -45.01
C GLY A 161 37.43 22.24 -43.78
N LEU A 162 38.28 21.22 -43.92
CA LEU A 162 39.15 20.75 -42.84
C LEU A 162 40.14 21.84 -42.40
N LYS A 163 40.68 22.64 -43.32
CA LYS A 163 41.54 23.76 -42.95
C LYS A 163 40.79 24.77 -42.08
N LYS A 164 39.57 25.15 -42.50
CA LYS A 164 38.71 26.08 -41.75
C LYS A 164 38.27 25.53 -40.39
N LEU A 165 37.95 24.24 -40.31
CA LEU A 165 37.65 23.60 -39.02
C LEU A 165 38.86 23.63 -38.07
N ASN A 166 40.06 23.34 -38.59
CA ASN A 166 41.28 23.39 -37.78
C ASN A 166 41.60 24.82 -37.30
N GLU A 167 41.40 25.83 -38.17
CA GLU A 167 41.50 27.25 -37.79
C GLU A 167 40.48 27.59 -36.68
N THR A 168 39.25 27.13 -36.82
CA THR A 168 38.17 27.33 -35.82
C THR A 168 38.53 26.73 -34.46
N ILE A 169 39.12 25.52 -34.46
CA ILE A 169 39.57 24.83 -33.25
C ILE A 169 40.72 25.59 -32.58
N GLU A 170 41.71 26.05 -33.35
CA GLU A 170 42.84 26.82 -32.82
C GLU A 170 42.39 28.19 -32.27
N ASP A 171 41.46 28.87 -32.93
CA ASP A 171 40.88 30.12 -32.44
C ASP A 171 40.15 29.92 -31.09
N GLU A 172 39.38 28.84 -30.97
CA GLU A 172 38.67 28.50 -29.73
C GLU A 172 39.65 28.15 -28.61
N LYS A 173 40.71 27.41 -28.93
CA LYS A 173 41.80 27.11 -28.00
C LYS A 173 42.46 28.40 -27.50
N GLN A 174 42.78 29.35 -28.37
CA GLN A 174 43.35 30.63 -27.97
C GLN A 174 42.37 31.46 -27.13
N SER A 175 41.07 31.45 -27.48
CA SER A 175 40.03 32.10 -26.69
C SER A 175 39.96 31.54 -25.27
N ILE A 176 39.95 30.21 -25.10
CA ILE A 176 39.92 29.55 -23.79
C ILE A 176 41.20 29.81 -23.00
N ILE A 177 42.38 29.75 -23.65
CA ILE A 177 43.66 30.12 -23.03
C ILE A 177 43.58 31.56 -22.51
N SER A 178 43.14 32.50 -23.34
CA SER A 178 43.06 33.91 -22.99
C SER A 178 42.06 34.19 -21.87
N SER A 179 40.92 33.49 -21.86
CA SER A 179 39.90 33.55 -20.81
C SER A 179 40.40 32.97 -19.49
N GLY A 180 41.04 31.80 -19.53
CA GLY A 180 41.66 31.17 -18.37
C GLY A 180 42.79 32.02 -17.78
N ASP A 181 43.63 32.60 -18.64
CA ASP A 181 44.67 33.54 -18.25
C ASP A 181 44.09 34.83 -17.66
N TRP A 182 42.97 35.33 -18.20
CA TRP A 182 42.27 36.50 -17.68
C TRP A 182 41.66 36.23 -16.30
N MET A 183 40.96 35.10 -16.13
CA MET A 183 40.39 34.67 -14.84
C MET A 183 41.49 34.47 -13.79
N ALA A 184 42.59 33.77 -14.13
CA ALA A 184 43.72 33.57 -13.22
C ALA A 184 44.43 34.89 -12.82
N ARG A 185 44.38 35.92 -13.68
CA ARG A 185 44.90 37.25 -13.40
C ARG A 185 43.93 38.09 -12.56
N HIS A 186 42.63 37.95 -12.75
CA HIS A 186 41.60 38.72 -12.04
C HIS A 186 41.18 38.10 -10.69
N ASP A 187 41.26 36.78 -10.52
CA ASP A 187 41.10 36.14 -9.20
C ASP A 187 42.18 36.64 -8.21
N LYS A 188 43.39 36.89 -8.70
CA LYS A 188 44.45 37.56 -7.92
C LYS A 188 44.13 39.01 -7.57
N ALA A 189 43.41 39.74 -8.43
CA ALA A 189 43.06 41.14 -8.19
C ALA A 189 41.97 41.29 -7.11
N SER A 190 41.02 40.35 -7.05
CA SER A 190 39.97 40.29 -6.02
C SER A 190 40.51 39.99 -4.61
N GLU A 191 41.57 39.16 -4.50
CA GLU A 191 42.28 38.94 -3.23
C GLU A 191 43.18 40.13 -2.83
N LEU A 192 43.75 40.85 -3.81
CA LEU A 192 44.57 42.03 -3.55
C LEU A 192 43.76 43.26 -3.11
N GLU A 193 42.50 43.41 -3.54
CA GLU A 193 41.63 44.51 -3.06
C GLU A 193 41.09 44.32 -1.64
N LYS A 194 41.13 43.10 -1.08
CA LYS A 194 40.70 42.83 0.30
C LYS A 194 41.82 42.98 1.35
N SER A 195 43.02 43.37 0.94
CA SER A 195 44.17 43.53 1.84
C SER A 195 44.74 44.96 1.84
N ALA A 196 43.93 45.93 2.27
CA ALA A 196 44.47 47.18 2.81
C ALA A 196 45.06 46.89 4.22
N PRO A 197 46.32 47.24 4.52
CA PRO A 197 46.96 46.81 5.75
C PRO A 197 46.63 47.74 6.92
N VAL A 198 46.21 47.17 8.05
CA VAL A 198 46.31 47.78 9.38
C VAL A 198 47.58 47.26 10.05
N GLY A 199 48.45 48.18 10.50
CA GLY A 199 49.29 47.96 11.68
C GLY A 199 50.65 47.26 11.49
N SER A 200 51.70 48.08 11.45
CA SER A 200 53.02 47.96 12.12
C SER A 200 53.60 46.59 12.51
N GLY A 201 54.87 46.34 12.12
CA GLY A 201 55.79 45.55 12.95
C GLY A 201 56.86 44.73 12.24
N LYS A 202 58.01 45.37 11.96
CA LYS A 202 59.39 44.84 11.87
C LYS A 202 59.62 43.32 11.72
N GLY A 203 60.27 42.96 10.61
CA GLY A 203 61.53 42.20 10.63
C GLY A 203 61.43 40.71 10.26
N GLY A 204 61.92 40.36 9.07
CA GLY A 204 62.25 38.98 8.72
C GLY A 204 62.23 38.74 7.21
N LYS A 205 63.43 38.68 6.59
CA LYS A 205 63.59 38.24 5.20
C LYS A 205 63.18 36.77 5.10
N ALA A 206 62.07 36.50 4.44
CA ALA A 206 61.76 35.21 3.85
C ALA A 206 61.39 35.44 2.38
N ALA A 207 62.03 34.68 1.49
CA ALA A 207 61.74 34.71 0.06
C ALA A 207 60.27 34.34 -0.19
N PRO A 208 59.59 34.95 -1.17
CA PRO A 208 58.23 34.57 -1.48
C PRO A 208 58.25 33.22 -2.20
N GLU A 209 57.91 32.14 -1.48
CA GLU A 209 57.44 30.92 -2.11
C GLU A 209 56.16 31.26 -2.88
N LYS A 210 56.25 31.26 -4.22
CA LYS A 210 55.09 31.19 -5.11
C LYS A 210 54.37 29.85 -4.85
N LYS A 211 53.46 29.82 -3.89
CA LYS A 211 52.38 28.84 -3.89
C LYS A 211 51.35 29.31 -4.91
N THR A 212 51.52 28.85 -6.15
CA THR A 212 50.48 28.87 -7.16
C THR A 212 49.43 27.84 -6.78
N SER A 213 48.41 28.24 -6.00
CA SER A 213 47.12 27.55 -6.06
C SER A 213 46.47 27.94 -7.38
N ALA A 214 46.84 27.24 -8.45
CA ALA A 214 46.02 27.20 -9.64
C ALA A 214 44.64 26.65 -9.21
N SER A 215 43.55 27.24 -9.68
CA SER A 215 42.24 26.64 -9.53
C SER A 215 42.26 25.31 -10.29
N GLU A 216 42.45 24.20 -9.56
CA GLU A 216 42.39 22.86 -10.12
C GLU A 216 40.99 22.65 -10.74
N GLY A 217 40.92 22.67 -12.07
CA GLY A 217 39.71 22.42 -12.84
C GLY A 217 39.27 23.51 -13.83
N ALA A 218 39.91 24.68 -13.87
CA ALA A 218 39.54 25.76 -14.82
C ALA A 218 40.59 25.97 -15.93
N GLY A 219 40.14 26.46 -17.10
CA GLY A 219 41.00 26.77 -18.25
C GLY A 219 41.62 25.55 -18.95
N THR A 220 42.88 25.69 -19.39
CA THR A 220 43.64 24.65 -20.13
C THR A 220 43.89 23.37 -19.35
N SER A 221 43.71 23.43 -18.02
CA SER A 221 43.88 22.30 -17.10
C SER A 221 42.56 21.59 -16.77
N SER A 222 41.43 22.03 -17.34
CA SER A 222 40.17 21.30 -17.18
C SER A 222 40.27 19.95 -17.89
N LEU A 223 39.99 18.87 -17.14
CA LEU A 223 40.07 17.49 -17.63
C LEU A 223 39.30 17.28 -18.95
N ARG A 224 38.19 18.02 -19.11
CA ARG A 224 37.33 17.99 -20.30
C ARG A 224 38.00 18.64 -21.51
N TYR A 225 38.63 19.80 -21.34
CA TYR A 225 39.35 20.47 -22.41
C TYR A 225 40.57 19.68 -22.88
N THR A 226 41.31 19.08 -21.94
CA THR A 226 42.43 18.19 -22.27
C THR A 226 41.98 16.95 -23.03
N GLU A 227 40.79 16.42 -22.72
CA GLU A 227 40.19 15.27 -23.42
C GLU A 227 39.75 15.67 -24.85
N THR A 228 39.14 16.83 -25.03
CA THR A 228 38.78 17.36 -26.37
C THR A 228 40.03 17.57 -27.22
N LEU A 229 41.09 18.18 -26.66
CA LEU A 229 42.37 18.37 -27.36
C LEU A 229 43.05 17.04 -27.67
N ARG A 230 43.03 16.08 -26.74
CA ARG A 230 43.55 14.73 -26.96
C ARG A 230 42.82 14.06 -28.13
N ARG A 231 41.49 14.11 -28.17
CA ARG A 231 40.70 13.53 -29.27
C ARG A 231 40.98 14.24 -30.59
N ILE A 232 41.11 15.56 -30.60
CA ILE A 232 41.51 16.32 -31.79
C ILE A 232 42.90 15.87 -32.27
N ALA A 233 43.87 15.71 -31.37
CA ALA A 233 45.20 15.21 -31.70
C ALA A 233 45.20 13.76 -32.21
N GLU A 234 44.36 12.88 -31.63
CA GLU A 234 44.12 11.51 -32.11
C GLU A 234 43.54 11.53 -33.53
N ILE A 235 42.59 12.43 -33.80
CA ILE A 235 42.01 12.66 -35.11
C ILE A 235 43.03 13.23 -36.11
N GLU A 236 43.93 14.12 -35.68
CA GLU A 236 45.06 14.61 -36.50
C GLU A 236 46.09 13.51 -36.80
N ALA A 237 46.32 12.59 -35.87
CA ALA A 237 47.12 11.40 -36.11
C ALA A 237 46.44 10.48 -37.15
N LEU A 238 45.11 10.32 -37.06
CA LEU A 238 44.30 9.61 -38.06
C LEU A 238 44.34 10.29 -39.44
N LYS A 239 44.45 11.62 -39.50
CA LYS A 239 44.63 12.42 -40.73
C LYS A 239 45.97 12.12 -41.41
N LYS A 240 47.07 12.00 -40.65
CA LYS A 240 48.40 11.65 -41.18
C LYS A 240 48.48 10.19 -41.64
N ALA A 241 47.70 9.31 -41.04
CA ALA A 241 47.73 7.87 -41.33
C ALA A 241 46.88 7.42 -42.53
N ASN A 242 46.13 8.31 -43.20
CA ASN A 242 45.05 7.86 -44.11
C ASN A 242 44.91 8.71 -45.39
N ILE A 243 45.93 8.67 -46.25
CA ILE A 243 45.95 9.40 -47.54
C ILE A 243 45.27 8.62 -48.69
N ALA A 244 44.82 7.38 -48.48
CA ALA A 244 44.03 6.63 -49.47
C ALA A 244 42.75 6.06 -48.84
N ARG A 245 41.71 6.88 -48.68
CA ARG A 245 40.40 6.41 -48.22
C ARG A 245 39.50 6.07 -49.42
N THR A 246 38.94 4.87 -49.38
CA THR A 246 38.04 4.31 -50.40
C THR A 246 36.60 4.76 -50.16
N GLU A 247 35.74 4.65 -51.18
CA GLU A 247 34.29 4.88 -51.06
C GLU A 247 33.65 4.08 -49.90
N ALA A 248 34.19 2.89 -49.62
CA ALA A 248 33.77 2.06 -48.48
C ALA A 248 33.99 2.75 -47.12
N GLN A 249 35.08 3.51 -46.95
CA GLN A 249 35.34 4.26 -45.71
C GLN A 249 34.39 5.46 -45.56
N THR A 250 34.02 6.09 -46.67
CA THR A 250 33.02 7.17 -46.70
C THR A 250 31.63 6.65 -46.31
N LEU A 251 31.21 5.52 -46.89
CA LEU A 251 29.96 4.85 -46.52
C LEU A 251 29.93 4.43 -45.06
N ARG A 252 31.04 3.91 -44.52
CA ARG A 252 31.17 3.55 -43.10
C ARG A 252 31.02 4.77 -42.19
N THR A 253 31.68 5.88 -42.52
CA THR A 253 31.62 7.13 -41.73
C THR A 253 30.21 7.70 -41.73
N LYS A 254 29.55 7.69 -42.90
CA LYS A 254 28.14 8.09 -43.06
C LYS A 254 27.21 7.22 -42.21
N ALA A 255 27.41 5.91 -42.20
CA ALA A 255 26.64 4.97 -41.36
C ALA A 255 26.85 5.22 -39.85
N GLN A 256 28.11 5.42 -39.41
CA GLN A 256 28.42 5.71 -38.00
C GLN A 256 27.76 7.01 -37.51
N TYR A 257 27.73 8.04 -38.36
CA TYR A 257 27.04 9.29 -38.06
C TYR A 257 25.53 9.05 -37.88
N GLN A 258 24.90 8.31 -38.81
CA GLN A 258 23.48 7.97 -38.74
C GLN A 258 23.14 7.15 -37.48
N VAL A 259 24.00 6.21 -37.07
CA VAL A 259 23.83 5.44 -35.82
C VAL A 259 23.81 6.36 -34.61
N SER A 260 24.70 7.35 -34.55
CA SER A 260 24.74 8.33 -33.44
C SER A 260 23.44 9.14 -33.37
N MET A 261 22.90 9.57 -34.52
CA MET A 261 21.61 10.27 -34.58
C MET A 261 20.46 9.40 -34.04
N ILE A 262 20.40 8.13 -34.46
CA ILE A 262 19.39 7.17 -33.99
C ILE A 262 19.51 6.96 -32.48
N GLN A 263 20.74 6.81 -31.97
CA GLN A 263 20.99 6.65 -30.55
C GLN A 263 20.47 7.85 -29.76
N TRP A 264 20.78 9.07 -30.19
CA TRP A 264 20.29 10.29 -29.53
C TRP A 264 18.77 10.41 -29.58
N PHE A 265 18.14 10.00 -30.68
CA PHE A 265 16.69 9.97 -30.79
C PHE A 265 16.05 9.03 -29.75
N VAL A 266 16.55 7.81 -29.63
CA VAL A 266 16.07 6.83 -28.63
C VAL A 266 16.37 7.31 -27.20
N GLN A 267 17.46 8.05 -26.99
CA GLN A 267 17.79 8.68 -25.72
C GLN A 267 17.00 9.97 -25.43
N ARG A 268 16.05 10.34 -26.31
CA ARG A 268 15.22 11.54 -26.19
C ARG A 268 16.03 12.84 -26.18
N ARG A 269 17.16 12.85 -26.87
CA ARG A 269 18.08 13.99 -27.07
C ARG A 269 17.75 14.68 -28.39
N TYR A 270 16.52 15.16 -28.52
CA TYR A 270 15.98 15.65 -29.79
C TYR A 270 16.74 16.85 -30.34
N GLU A 271 17.18 17.78 -29.49
CA GLU A 271 17.98 18.93 -29.93
C GLU A 271 19.31 18.50 -30.58
N HIS A 272 19.97 17.46 -30.05
CA HIS A 272 21.16 16.87 -30.65
C HIS A 272 20.86 16.20 -31.98
N VAL A 273 19.71 15.53 -32.11
CA VAL A 273 19.26 14.97 -33.40
C VAL A 273 19.05 16.08 -34.44
N LEU A 274 18.41 17.19 -34.06
CA LEU A 274 18.20 18.34 -34.94
C LEU A 274 19.53 18.96 -35.39
N MET A 275 20.46 19.22 -34.46
CA MET A 275 21.79 19.72 -34.81
C MET A 275 22.48 18.75 -35.77
N ALA A 276 22.49 17.47 -35.43
CA ALA A 276 23.16 16.44 -36.22
C ALA A 276 22.58 16.29 -37.62
N ALA A 277 21.24 16.32 -37.78
CA ALA A 277 20.56 16.26 -39.06
C ALA A 277 20.91 17.47 -39.93
N ARG A 278 20.93 18.67 -39.36
CA ARG A 278 21.30 19.90 -40.08
C ARG A 278 22.76 19.88 -40.53
N PHE A 279 23.70 19.51 -39.66
CA PHE A 279 25.10 19.32 -40.05
C PHE A 279 25.27 18.24 -41.12
N TYR A 280 24.59 17.10 -40.96
CA TYR A 280 24.62 16.00 -41.92
C TYR A 280 24.21 16.49 -43.32
N ASN A 281 23.11 17.24 -43.43
CA ASN A 281 22.62 17.77 -44.70
C ASN A 281 23.57 18.82 -45.31
N GLN A 282 24.33 19.56 -44.49
CA GLN A 282 25.36 20.48 -45.00
C GLN A 282 26.60 19.76 -45.52
N ILE A 283 26.99 18.65 -44.89
CA ILE A 283 28.17 17.86 -45.27
C ILE A 283 27.84 16.96 -46.48
N TRP A 284 26.77 16.18 -46.39
CA TRP A 284 26.36 15.19 -47.39
C TRP A 284 25.29 15.75 -48.34
N LYS A 285 25.75 16.48 -49.36
CA LYS A 285 24.90 17.02 -50.44
C LYS A 285 24.57 16.02 -51.57
N ASP A 286 24.73 14.73 -51.31
CA ASP A 286 24.56 13.65 -52.30
C ASP A 286 23.09 13.20 -52.46
N GLY A 287 22.17 13.75 -51.65
CA GLY A 287 20.75 13.41 -51.68
C GLY A 287 20.41 12.07 -51.00
N ASP A 288 21.41 11.27 -50.61
CA ASP A 288 21.19 10.02 -49.87
C ASP A 288 21.02 10.30 -48.37
N SER A 289 19.75 10.45 -47.99
CA SER A 289 19.30 10.65 -46.61
C SER A 289 18.77 9.36 -45.97
N THR A 290 18.84 8.22 -46.65
CA THR A 290 18.29 6.96 -46.16
C THR A 290 19.12 6.46 -44.97
N LEU A 291 18.46 6.12 -43.87
CA LEU A 291 19.12 5.59 -42.69
C LEU A 291 19.45 4.12 -42.92
N ARG A 292 20.72 3.76 -42.66
CA ARG A 292 21.20 2.37 -42.71
C ARG A 292 20.85 1.68 -41.41
N ILE A 293 19.64 1.13 -41.33
CA ILE A 293 19.09 0.46 -40.16
C ILE A 293 18.95 -1.04 -40.47
N ASP A 294 19.29 -1.89 -39.50
CA ASP A 294 18.98 -3.32 -39.59
C ASP A 294 17.46 -3.50 -39.61
N LYS A 295 16.94 -4.21 -40.62
CA LYS A 295 15.51 -4.45 -40.83
C LYS A 295 14.81 -5.08 -39.62
N ASN A 296 15.55 -5.82 -38.79
CA ASN A 296 15.03 -6.51 -37.60
C ASN A 296 15.24 -5.73 -36.30
N SER A 297 15.92 -4.58 -36.33
CA SER A 297 16.13 -3.76 -35.14
C SER A 297 14.85 -3.10 -34.64
N ASP A 298 14.77 -2.81 -33.34
CA ASP A 298 13.65 -2.07 -32.76
C ASP A 298 13.48 -0.68 -33.39
N VAL A 299 14.59 -0.08 -33.84
CA VAL A 299 14.56 1.19 -34.58
C VAL A 299 13.91 1.02 -35.96
N SER A 300 14.13 -0.09 -36.67
CA SER A 300 13.41 -0.38 -37.92
C SER A 300 11.90 -0.54 -37.66
N LYS A 301 11.54 -1.22 -36.56
CA LYS A 301 10.14 -1.36 -36.15
C LYS A 301 9.47 0.01 -35.94
N LEU A 302 10.16 0.96 -35.31
CA LEU A 302 9.68 2.33 -35.11
C LEU A 302 9.16 2.97 -36.39
N PHE A 303 9.96 2.90 -37.46
CA PHE A 303 9.61 3.50 -38.75
C PHE A 303 8.63 2.65 -39.55
N SER A 304 8.71 1.31 -39.45
CA SER A 304 7.83 0.40 -40.20
C SER A 304 6.38 0.38 -39.70
N GLN A 305 6.16 0.60 -38.39
CA GLN A 305 4.84 0.60 -37.76
C GLN A 305 4.17 1.98 -37.82
N SER A 306 4.93 3.03 -38.15
CA SER A 306 4.44 4.39 -38.22
C SER A 306 4.09 4.83 -39.64
N ALA A 307 2.82 4.75 -40.00
CA ALA A 307 2.15 5.51 -41.07
C ALA A 307 2.92 5.73 -42.41
N GLY A 308 3.78 4.81 -42.83
CA GLY A 308 4.52 4.91 -44.10
C GLY A 308 5.69 5.91 -44.13
N VAL A 309 6.21 6.32 -42.98
CA VAL A 309 7.38 7.22 -42.92
C VAL A 309 8.65 6.44 -43.26
N SER A 310 9.33 6.81 -44.35
CA SER A 310 10.61 6.19 -44.70
C SER A 310 11.69 6.54 -43.67
N PRO A 311 12.55 5.60 -43.25
CA PRO A 311 13.61 5.86 -42.28
C PRO A 311 14.71 6.72 -42.92
N THR A 312 14.58 8.05 -42.82
CA THR A 312 15.53 9.02 -43.38
C THR A 312 16.01 10.00 -42.32
N VAL A 313 17.13 10.67 -42.58
CA VAL A 313 17.63 11.80 -41.76
C VAL A 313 16.58 12.91 -41.63
N SER A 314 15.82 13.19 -42.71
CA SER A 314 14.72 14.16 -42.67
C SER A 314 13.56 13.69 -41.79
N SER A 315 13.29 12.39 -41.76
CA SER A 315 12.26 11.82 -40.90
C SER A 315 12.64 11.94 -39.42
N LEU A 316 13.90 11.67 -39.06
CA LEU A 316 14.41 11.90 -37.71
C LEU A 316 14.33 13.37 -37.29
N ASP A 317 14.68 14.30 -38.18
CA ASP A 317 14.57 15.74 -37.93
C ASP A 317 13.12 16.17 -37.70
N SER A 318 12.19 15.73 -38.56
CA SER A 318 10.76 16.02 -38.43
C SER A 318 10.17 15.47 -37.13
N LEU A 319 10.45 14.19 -36.82
CA LEU A 319 9.98 13.55 -35.59
C LEU A 319 10.56 14.19 -34.33
N SER A 320 11.83 14.61 -34.37
CA SER A 320 12.45 15.32 -33.25
C SER A 320 11.80 16.67 -33.00
N ASN A 321 11.51 17.44 -34.06
CA ASN A 321 10.77 18.70 -33.92
C ASN A 321 9.36 18.47 -33.38
N GLU A 322 8.67 17.42 -33.83
CA GLU A 322 7.33 17.10 -33.31
C GLU A 322 7.36 16.66 -31.86
N ALA A 323 8.34 15.84 -31.46
CA ALA A 323 8.51 15.42 -30.07
C ALA A 323 8.81 16.61 -29.15
N ILE A 324 9.62 17.58 -29.60
CA ILE A 324 9.88 18.82 -28.86
C ILE A 324 8.58 19.62 -28.68
N ARG A 325 7.85 19.87 -29.77
CA ARG A 325 6.57 20.60 -29.71
C ARG A 325 5.54 19.89 -28.82
N GLU A 326 5.47 18.57 -28.88
CA GLU A 326 4.49 17.81 -28.11
C GLU A 326 4.84 17.80 -26.61
N ALA A 327 6.13 17.70 -26.26
CA ALA A 327 6.58 17.87 -24.87
C ALA A 327 6.27 19.28 -24.33
N GLU A 328 6.47 20.32 -25.16
CA GLU A 328 6.07 21.70 -24.82
C GLU A 328 4.57 21.81 -24.53
N LYS A 329 3.72 21.31 -25.44
CA LYS A 329 2.26 21.29 -25.25
C LYS A 329 1.82 20.51 -24.01
N TYR A 330 2.48 19.39 -23.70
CA TYR A 330 2.18 18.65 -22.47
C TYR A 330 2.51 19.46 -21.22
N VAL A 331 3.60 20.23 -21.20
CA VAL A 331 3.94 21.12 -20.09
C VAL A 331 2.95 22.30 -20.00
N GLU A 332 2.53 22.87 -21.13
CA GLU A 332 1.49 23.90 -21.16
C GLU A 332 0.15 23.36 -20.62
N ALA A 333 -0.26 22.17 -21.05
CA ALA A 333 -1.47 21.51 -20.58
C ALA A 333 -1.37 21.18 -19.08
N PHE A 334 -0.21 20.70 -18.61
CA PHE A 334 0.08 20.50 -17.20
C PHE A 334 -0.14 21.78 -16.39
N ASP A 335 0.45 22.89 -16.82
CA ASP A 335 0.32 24.17 -16.12
C ASP A 335 -1.12 24.68 -16.07
N LEU A 336 -1.86 24.53 -17.18
CA LEU A 336 -3.27 24.88 -17.25
C LEU A 336 -4.12 24.02 -16.30
N MET A 337 -3.97 22.70 -16.32
CA MET A 337 -4.71 21.77 -15.45
C MET A 337 -4.36 22.01 -13.97
N LEU A 338 -3.08 22.25 -13.67
CA LEU A 338 -2.62 22.55 -12.32
C LEU A 338 -3.24 23.85 -11.79
N SER A 339 -3.43 24.86 -12.66
CA SER A 339 -4.10 26.12 -12.32
C SER A 339 -5.59 25.95 -12.01
N ARG A 340 -6.24 24.93 -12.61
CA ARG A 340 -7.64 24.56 -12.37
C ARG A 340 -7.84 23.58 -11.22
N ASN A 341 -6.76 23.20 -10.53
CA ASN A 341 -6.74 22.16 -9.51
C ASN A 341 -7.12 20.75 -10.02
N GLU A 342 -7.00 20.52 -11.34
CA GLU A 342 -7.15 19.24 -12.02
C GLU A 342 -5.85 18.42 -11.88
N LEU A 343 -5.45 18.17 -10.62
CA LEU A 343 -4.13 17.64 -10.29
C LEU A 343 -3.93 16.19 -10.78
N HIS A 344 -4.98 15.38 -10.92
CA HIS A 344 -4.84 14.03 -11.45
C HIS A 344 -4.39 14.06 -12.92
N SER A 345 -5.14 14.78 -13.76
CA SER A 345 -4.86 14.94 -15.18
C SER A 345 -3.56 15.70 -15.42
N ALA A 346 -3.29 16.74 -14.63
CA ALA A 346 -2.01 17.46 -14.66
C ALA A 346 -0.84 16.49 -14.44
N SER A 347 -0.94 15.65 -13.40
CA SER A 347 0.11 14.69 -13.07
C SER A 347 0.36 13.68 -14.21
N GLN A 348 -0.68 13.30 -14.96
CA GLN A 348 -0.53 12.48 -16.17
C GLN A 348 0.19 13.23 -17.30
N ARG A 349 -0.23 14.47 -17.61
CA ARG A 349 0.42 15.29 -18.65
C ARG A 349 1.90 15.54 -18.35
N LEU A 350 2.24 15.82 -17.09
CA LEU A 350 3.64 16.03 -16.69
C LEU A 350 4.48 14.77 -16.92
N MET A 351 3.92 13.62 -16.62
CA MET A 351 4.62 12.36 -16.79
C MET A 351 4.73 11.96 -18.28
N GLU A 352 3.73 12.27 -19.12
CA GLU A 352 3.84 12.16 -20.59
C GLU A 352 4.95 13.09 -21.12
N ALA A 353 4.99 14.35 -20.66
CA ALA A 353 6.05 15.29 -20.99
C ALA A 353 7.44 14.78 -20.59
N PHE A 354 7.58 14.22 -19.39
CA PHE A 354 8.82 13.64 -18.91
C PHE A 354 9.22 12.38 -19.70
N ALA A 355 8.26 11.49 -19.96
CA ALA A 355 8.48 10.27 -20.71
C ALA A 355 8.89 10.56 -22.16
N LEU A 356 8.40 11.66 -22.74
CA LEU A 356 8.78 12.08 -24.07
C LEU A 356 10.09 12.87 -24.08
N GLY A 357 10.23 13.86 -23.20
CA GLY A 357 11.22 14.93 -23.34
C GLY A 357 11.92 15.32 -22.03
N GLU A 358 12.31 14.34 -21.20
CA GLU A 358 13.01 14.55 -19.92
C GLU A 358 14.13 15.62 -19.94
N TYR A 359 14.87 15.73 -21.04
CA TYR A 359 16.02 16.63 -21.17
C TYR A 359 15.69 17.97 -21.85
N LEU A 360 14.44 18.14 -22.31
CA LEU A 360 14.02 19.37 -22.95
C LEU A 360 13.80 20.47 -21.92
N ALA A 361 14.07 21.71 -22.33
CA ALA A 361 13.99 22.88 -21.46
C ALA A 361 12.66 23.01 -20.69
N PRO A 362 11.47 22.85 -21.31
CA PRO A 362 10.19 22.98 -20.60
C PRO A 362 10.03 22.01 -19.43
N VAL A 363 10.61 20.80 -19.55
CA VAL A 363 10.57 19.76 -18.52
C VAL A 363 11.67 20.01 -17.48
N ALA A 364 12.92 20.20 -17.93
CA ALA A 364 14.09 20.35 -17.07
C ALA A 364 14.02 21.60 -16.16
N THR A 365 13.40 22.68 -16.65
CA THR A 365 13.28 23.95 -15.92
C THR A 365 12.02 24.05 -15.05
N LEU A 366 11.21 23.00 -14.99
CA LEU A 366 9.95 23.03 -14.26
C LEU A 366 10.17 23.37 -12.77
N PRO A 367 9.44 24.35 -12.19
CA PRO A 367 9.63 24.75 -10.80
C PRO A 367 9.43 23.61 -9.80
N LEU A 368 10.29 23.56 -8.77
CA LEU A 368 10.26 22.54 -7.73
C LEU A 368 8.92 22.51 -6.97
N GLU A 369 8.27 23.65 -6.79
CA GLU A 369 6.96 23.72 -6.15
C GLU A 369 5.90 22.92 -6.90
N LYS A 370 5.84 23.07 -8.23
CA LYS A 370 4.91 22.33 -9.10
C LYS A 370 5.21 20.83 -9.06
N LYS A 371 6.50 20.46 -9.12
CA LYS A 371 6.96 19.07 -8.97
C LYS A 371 6.55 18.47 -7.62
N ASN A 372 6.71 19.20 -6.53
CA ASN A 372 6.36 18.74 -5.18
C ASN A 372 4.86 18.48 -5.00
N ARG A 373 3.99 19.27 -5.64
CA ARG A 373 2.54 19.01 -5.64
C ARG A 373 2.22 17.66 -6.25
N VAL A 374 2.81 17.37 -7.41
CA VAL A 374 2.68 16.09 -8.11
C VAL A 374 3.29 14.94 -7.29
N ALA A 375 4.48 15.14 -6.70
CA ALA A 375 5.13 14.14 -5.86
C ALA A 375 4.28 13.73 -4.65
N LYS A 376 3.67 14.71 -3.97
CA LYS A 376 2.77 14.46 -2.83
C LYS A 376 1.53 13.68 -3.28
N TYR A 377 0.94 14.08 -4.41
CA TYR A 377 -0.21 13.40 -5.00
C TYR A 377 0.10 11.93 -5.31
N PHE A 378 1.23 11.62 -5.94
CA PHE A 378 1.61 10.23 -6.22
C PHE A 378 1.89 9.41 -4.98
N ARG A 379 2.51 10.00 -3.96
CA ARG A 379 2.70 9.31 -2.69
C ARG A 379 1.37 8.84 -2.11
N ASP A 380 0.39 9.74 -2.04
CA ASP A 380 -0.94 9.44 -1.52
C ASP A 380 -1.68 8.41 -2.42
N LEU A 381 -1.53 8.52 -3.74
CA LEU A 381 -2.13 7.59 -4.71
C LEU A 381 -1.54 6.18 -4.61
N TYR A 382 -0.22 6.05 -4.47
CA TYR A 382 0.44 4.76 -4.29
C TYR A 382 0.16 4.14 -2.92
N GLU A 383 0.03 4.96 -1.89
CA GLU A 383 -0.39 4.48 -0.57
C GLU A 383 -1.82 3.93 -0.63
N LEU A 384 -2.75 4.64 -1.29
CA LEU A 384 -4.12 4.16 -1.51
C LEU A 384 -4.10 2.81 -2.21
N TYR A 385 -3.29 2.67 -3.25
CA TYR A 385 -3.14 1.40 -3.95
C TYR A 385 -2.65 0.26 -3.06
N GLY A 386 -1.64 0.54 -2.23
CA GLY A 386 -1.14 -0.40 -1.23
C GLY A 386 -2.23 -0.83 -0.24
N THR A 387 -3.02 0.13 0.26
CA THR A 387 -4.12 -0.16 1.21
C THR A 387 -5.24 -0.99 0.60
N LEU A 388 -5.61 -0.74 -0.66
CA LEU A 388 -6.62 -1.53 -1.37
C LEU A 388 -6.15 -2.97 -1.61
N ARG A 389 -4.87 -3.16 -1.98
CA ARG A 389 -4.27 -4.51 -2.08
C ARG A 389 -4.22 -5.22 -0.74
N ALA A 390 -3.92 -4.50 0.34
CA ALA A 390 -3.93 -5.01 1.70
C ALA A 390 -5.35 -5.21 2.27
N ARG A 391 -6.40 -4.84 1.52
CA ARG A 391 -7.81 -4.88 1.95
C ARG A 391 -8.08 -4.05 3.22
N ASP A 392 -7.29 -3.01 3.45
CA ASP A 392 -7.50 -2.05 4.54
C ASP A 392 -8.42 -0.91 4.05
N TYR A 393 -9.72 -1.18 4.06
CA TYR A 393 -10.71 -0.24 3.54
C TYR A 393 -10.94 0.99 4.44
N THR A 394 -10.55 0.92 5.73
CA THR A 394 -10.58 2.08 6.63
C THR A 394 -9.59 3.13 6.13
N LYS A 395 -8.33 2.74 5.95
CA LYS A 395 -7.28 3.63 5.48
C LYS A 395 -7.48 4.02 4.01
N ALA A 396 -7.99 3.10 3.18
CA ALA A 396 -8.32 3.42 1.79
C ALA A 396 -9.39 4.53 1.69
N ARG A 397 -10.39 4.55 2.58
CA ARG A 397 -11.41 5.60 2.63
C ARG A 397 -10.80 6.95 3.02
N GLU A 398 -9.91 6.98 4.01
CA GLU A 398 -9.19 8.19 4.41
C GLU A 398 -8.35 8.76 3.26
N LEU A 399 -7.54 7.92 2.61
CA LEU A 399 -6.70 8.32 1.48
C LEU A 399 -7.52 8.76 0.26
N SER A 400 -8.63 8.08 -0.05
CA SER A 400 -9.58 8.51 -1.08
C SER A 400 -10.12 9.91 -0.79
N GLY A 401 -10.52 10.19 0.46
CA GLY A 401 -10.98 11.52 0.87
C GLY A 401 -9.90 12.60 0.75
N LYS A 402 -8.66 12.28 1.13
CA LYS A 402 -7.50 13.17 0.98
C LYS A 402 -7.23 13.49 -0.49
N LEU A 403 -7.28 12.49 -1.38
CA LEU A 403 -7.07 12.65 -2.82
C LEU A 403 -8.17 13.47 -3.49
N LYS A 404 -9.45 13.24 -3.14
CA LYS A 404 -10.59 14.08 -3.58
C LYS A 404 -10.40 15.55 -3.21
N SER A 405 -9.88 15.80 -2.01
CA SER A 405 -9.64 17.17 -1.52
C SER A 405 -8.45 17.82 -2.22
N ALA A 406 -7.45 17.03 -2.60
CA ALA A 406 -6.23 17.51 -3.26
C ALA A 406 -6.40 17.72 -4.77
N ALA A 407 -7.28 16.96 -5.43
CA ALA A 407 -7.48 16.96 -6.88
C ALA A 407 -8.97 16.90 -7.22
N SER A 408 -9.50 17.93 -7.87
CA SER A 408 -10.95 18.00 -8.20
C SER A 408 -11.38 16.97 -9.24
N ASP A 409 -10.43 16.49 -10.04
CA ASP A 409 -10.63 15.53 -11.13
C ASP A 409 -10.19 14.10 -10.77
N PHE A 410 -9.96 13.82 -9.48
CA PHE A 410 -9.61 12.48 -9.03
C PHE A 410 -10.74 11.47 -9.35
N PRO A 411 -10.46 10.36 -10.07
CA PRO A 411 -11.48 9.38 -10.45
C PRO A 411 -11.90 8.48 -9.27
N SER A 412 -12.61 9.07 -8.32
CA SER A 412 -12.94 8.38 -7.06
C SER A 412 -14.02 7.32 -7.18
N SER A 413 -14.89 7.40 -8.20
CA SER A 413 -16.08 6.55 -8.33
C SER A 413 -15.76 5.06 -8.23
N LYS A 414 -14.69 4.62 -8.88
CA LYS A 414 -14.23 3.22 -8.85
C LYS A 414 -13.67 2.83 -7.47
N VAL A 415 -12.87 3.70 -6.87
CA VAL A 415 -12.31 3.50 -5.52
C VAL A 415 -13.44 3.40 -4.50
N ASP A 416 -14.39 4.32 -4.55
CA ASP A 416 -15.56 4.37 -3.67
C ASP A 416 -16.42 3.12 -3.84
N SER A 417 -16.63 2.66 -5.08
CA SER A 417 -17.41 1.46 -5.39
C SER A 417 -16.75 0.20 -4.82
N VAL A 418 -15.44 0.04 -4.99
CA VAL A 418 -14.68 -1.11 -4.45
C VAL A 418 -14.73 -1.12 -2.93
N ILE A 419 -14.50 0.04 -2.30
CA ILE A 419 -14.57 0.18 -0.83
C ILE A 419 -15.98 -0.16 -0.33
N ALA A 420 -17.02 0.42 -0.95
CA ALA A 420 -18.41 0.19 -0.54
C ALA A 420 -18.82 -1.27 -0.70
N ALA A 421 -18.56 -1.89 -1.86
CA ALA A 421 -18.90 -3.27 -2.13
C ALA A 421 -18.20 -4.24 -1.18
N SER A 422 -16.88 -4.06 -0.96
CA SER A 422 -16.10 -4.94 -0.09
C SER A 422 -16.46 -4.77 1.38
N SER A 423 -16.69 -3.53 1.82
CA SER A 423 -17.15 -3.26 3.19
C SER A 423 -18.51 -3.90 3.44
N LEU A 424 -19.46 -3.71 2.51
CA LEU A 424 -20.79 -4.30 2.62
C LEU A 424 -20.75 -5.84 2.61
N ALA A 425 -19.95 -6.44 1.72
CA ALA A 425 -19.84 -7.89 1.65
C ALA A 425 -19.27 -8.51 2.94
N SER A 426 -18.22 -7.89 3.51
CA SER A 426 -17.67 -8.30 4.81
C SER A 426 -18.70 -8.12 5.93
N ASP A 427 -19.40 -6.98 5.97
CA ASP A 427 -20.44 -6.70 6.96
C ASP A 427 -21.57 -7.73 6.91
N LEU A 428 -22.06 -8.07 5.71
CA LEU A 428 -23.11 -9.07 5.52
C LEU A 428 -22.65 -10.46 6.00
N ALA A 429 -21.42 -10.85 5.70
CA ALA A 429 -20.87 -12.12 6.18
C ALA A 429 -20.77 -12.16 7.73
N ILE A 430 -20.47 -11.03 8.38
CA ILE A 430 -20.48 -10.95 9.86
C ILE A 430 -21.90 -11.04 10.41
N GLU A 431 -22.87 -10.37 9.79
CA GLU A 431 -24.28 -10.48 10.22
C GLU A 431 -24.82 -11.90 10.04
N ASP A 432 -24.47 -12.58 8.93
CA ASP A 432 -24.77 -14.00 8.74
C ASP A 432 -24.11 -14.86 9.82
N ALA A 433 -22.85 -14.60 10.19
CA ALA A 433 -22.18 -15.32 11.27
C ALA A 433 -22.90 -15.15 12.61
N LYS A 434 -23.39 -13.94 12.93
CA LYS A 434 -24.20 -13.69 14.12
C LYS A 434 -25.50 -14.50 14.07
N ALA A 435 -26.17 -14.55 12.92
CA ALA A 435 -27.39 -15.34 12.75
C ALA A 435 -27.15 -16.84 12.93
N GLN A 436 -26.06 -17.40 12.37
CA GLN A 436 -25.70 -18.80 12.55
C GLN A 436 -25.36 -19.14 14.01
N LEU A 437 -24.68 -18.23 14.71
CA LEU A 437 -24.39 -18.40 16.14
C LEU A 437 -25.67 -18.44 16.98
N LEU A 438 -26.65 -17.58 16.67
CA LEU A 438 -27.98 -17.62 17.31
C LEU A 438 -28.74 -18.91 17.00
N ALA A 439 -28.57 -19.45 15.79
CA ALA A 439 -29.10 -20.75 15.38
C ALA A 439 -28.33 -21.95 15.98
N ARG A 440 -27.32 -21.71 16.81
CA ARG A 440 -26.42 -22.71 17.44
C ARG A 440 -25.56 -23.50 16.44
N ASP A 441 -25.34 -22.97 15.25
CA ASP A 441 -24.46 -23.55 14.22
C ASP A 441 -23.09 -22.84 14.25
N SER A 442 -22.21 -23.29 15.15
CA SER A 442 -20.90 -22.66 15.38
C SER A 442 -19.94 -22.86 14.21
N ASP A 443 -20.06 -23.97 13.48
CA ASP A 443 -19.20 -24.28 12.34
C ASP A 443 -19.49 -23.34 11.17
N LYS A 444 -20.77 -23.12 10.85
CA LYS A 444 -21.15 -22.13 9.82
C LYS A 444 -20.86 -20.70 10.25
N ALA A 445 -21.00 -20.38 11.53
CA ALA A 445 -20.60 -19.06 12.04
C ALA A 445 -19.10 -18.81 11.83
N ALA A 446 -18.24 -19.80 12.13
CA ALA A 446 -16.80 -19.70 11.92
C ALA A 446 -16.43 -19.59 10.43
N GLU A 447 -17.12 -20.32 9.55
CA GLU A 447 -16.95 -20.21 8.10
C GLU A 447 -17.25 -18.78 7.61
N LYS A 448 -18.38 -18.21 8.02
CA LYS A 448 -18.79 -16.86 7.63
C LYS A 448 -17.86 -15.76 8.15
N ILE A 449 -17.29 -15.94 9.34
CA ILE A 449 -16.25 -15.02 9.84
C ILE A 449 -14.95 -15.13 9.05
N ARG A 450 -14.57 -16.34 8.60
CA ARG A 450 -13.41 -16.50 7.73
C ARG A 450 -13.62 -15.76 6.41
N GLU A 451 -14.79 -15.91 5.79
CA GLU A 451 -15.18 -15.17 4.58
C GLU A 451 -15.10 -13.65 4.80
N ALA A 452 -15.68 -13.15 5.90
CA ALA A 452 -15.63 -11.73 6.25
C ALA A 452 -14.20 -11.20 6.43
N ALA A 453 -13.35 -11.95 7.13
CA ALA A 453 -11.96 -11.60 7.42
C ALA A 453 -11.07 -11.71 6.17
N GLU A 454 -11.39 -12.61 5.23
CA GLU A 454 -10.74 -12.62 3.93
C GLU A 454 -11.07 -11.33 3.17
N ILE A 455 -12.35 -10.94 3.09
CA ILE A 455 -12.78 -9.75 2.34
C ILE A 455 -12.20 -8.45 2.94
N TRP A 456 -12.31 -8.27 4.26
CA TRP A 456 -11.81 -7.09 4.99
C TRP A 456 -11.22 -7.52 6.34
N PRO A 457 -9.91 -7.81 6.40
CA PRO A 457 -9.26 -8.33 7.61
C PRO A 457 -9.31 -7.39 8.81
N THR A 458 -9.35 -6.09 8.55
CA THR A 458 -9.40 -5.01 9.55
C THR A 458 -10.80 -4.48 9.79
N ASN A 459 -11.86 -5.22 9.42
CA ASN A 459 -13.23 -4.81 9.69
C ASN A 459 -13.46 -4.70 11.21
N PRO A 460 -13.80 -3.51 11.75
CA PRO A 460 -14.02 -3.31 13.19
C PRO A 460 -15.12 -4.22 13.77
N LYS A 461 -16.10 -4.63 12.95
CA LYS A 461 -17.18 -5.54 13.38
C LYS A 461 -16.69 -6.96 13.69
N LEU A 462 -15.49 -7.35 13.25
CA LEU A 462 -14.90 -8.64 13.64
C LEU A 462 -14.58 -8.66 15.14
N ASP A 463 -14.16 -7.53 15.70
CA ASP A 463 -13.90 -7.41 17.14
C ASP A 463 -15.22 -7.42 17.93
N GLU A 464 -16.27 -6.78 17.43
CA GLU A 464 -17.61 -6.88 18.00
C GLU A 464 -18.09 -8.34 18.04
N PHE A 465 -17.89 -9.08 16.95
CA PHE A 465 -18.23 -10.51 16.90
C PHE A 465 -17.42 -11.33 17.91
N ARG A 466 -16.10 -11.10 18.02
CA ARG A 466 -15.25 -11.75 19.02
C ARG A 466 -15.75 -11.50 20.45
N GLN A 467 -16.12 -10.27 20.77
CA GLN A 467 -16.69 -9.93 22.08
C GLN A 467 -18.02 -10.66 22.31
N LEU A 468 -18.87 -10.75 21.29
CA LEU A 468 -20.13 -11.48 21.36
C LEU A 468 -19.91 -12.97 21.65
N VAL A 469 -18.97 -13.62 20.96
CA VAL A 469 -18.62 -15.03 21.20
C VAL A 469 -18.03 -15.25 22.59
N ASN A 470 -17.15 -14.36 23.06
CA ASN A 470 -16.60 -14.46 24.40
C ASN A 470 -17.70 -14.33 25.46
N ASN A 471 -18.60 -13.37 25.31
CA ASN A 471 -19.73 -13.19 26.22
C ASN A 471 -20.69 -14.38 26.19
N SER A 472 -20.96 -14.96 25.02
CA SER A 472 -21.81 -16.15 24.92
C SER A 472 -21.17 -17.37 25.59
N SER A 473 -19.84 -17.54 25.48
CA SER A 473 -19.12 -18.62 26.16
C SER A 473 -19.19 -18.53 27.70
N VAL A 474 -19.12 -17.32 28.26
CA VAL A 474 -19.28 -17.06 29.70
C VAL A 474 -20.69 -17.44 30.15
N VAL A 475 -21.72 -17.06 29.38
CA VAL A 475 -23.12 -17.41 29.66
C VAL A 475 -23.33 -18.92 29.61
N VAL A 476 -22.79 -19.62 28.60
CA VAL A 476 -22.90 -21.08 28.49
C VAL A 476 -22.20 -21.78 29.66
N THR A 477 -21.01 -21.31 30.05
CA THR A 477 -20.26 -21.88 31.17
C THR A 477 -21.02 -21.70 32.49
N ALA A 478 -21.54 -20.50 32.76
CA ALA A 478 -22.34 -20.21 33.95
C ALA A 478 -23.63 -21.05 34.01
N ARG A 479 -24.28 -21.29 32.87
CA ARG A 479 -25.47 -22.16 32.78
C ARG A 479 -25.13 -23.63 33.05
N ASN A 480 -24.06 -24.15 32.45
CA ASN A 480 -23.62 -25.52 32.68
C ASN A 480 -23.14 -25.73 34.13
N ASP A 481 -22.46 -24.75 34.70
CA ASP A 481 -22.06 -24.75 36.10
C ASP A 481 -23.28 -24.75 37.03
N PHE A 482 -24.32 -23.97 36.72
CA PHE A 482 -25.58 -24.02 37.46
C PHE A 482 -26.18 -25.43 37.46
N ASP A 483 -26.28 -26.07 36.28
CA ASP A 483 -26.84 -27.41 36.17
C ASP A 483 -26.01 -28.44 36.96
N ARG A 484 -24.68 -28.36 36.88
CA ARG A 484 -23.77 -29.20 37.67
C ARG A 484 -23.97 -28.99 39.17
N LEU A 485 -23.93 -27.74 39.63
CA LEU A 485 -24.08 -27.40 41.05
C LEU A 485 -25.46 -27.81 41.59
N LEU A 486 -26.50 -27.71 40.75
CA LEU A 486 -27.85 -28.15 41.07
C LEU A 486 -27.89 -29.67 41.26
N ALA A 487 -27.28 -30.43 40.36
CA ALA A 487 -27.18 -31.89 40.45
C ALA A 487 -26.34 -32.36 41.66
N GLU A 488 -25.25 -31.63 41.97
CA GLU A 488 -24.40 -31.86 43.15
C GLU A 488 -25.06 -31.42 44.47
N LYS A 489 -26.25 -30.79 44.42
CA LYS A 489 -26.94 -30.16 45.56
C LYS A 489 -26.09 -29.10 46.28
N ASN A 490 -25.15 -28.48 45.56
CA ASN A 490 -24.28 -27.43 46.09
C ASN A 490 -24.95 -26.05 46.01
N PHE A 491 -26.07 -25.92 46.73
CA PHE A 491 -26.93 -24.74 46.69
C PHE A 491 -26.23 -23.46 47.16
N ARG A 492 -25.29 -23.57 48.11
CA ARG A 492 -24.56 -22.40 48.65
C ARG A 492 -23.69 -21.74 47.61
N GLU A 493 -23.01 -22.51 46.77
CA GLU A 493 -22.20 -21.93 45.70
C GLU A 493 -23.07 -21.32 44.59
N ILE A 494 -24.26 -21.87 44.34
CA ILE A 494 -25.26 -21.23 43.46
C ILE A 494 -25.65 -19.84 43.98
N ALA A 495 -25.98 -19.74 45.27
CA ALA A 495 -26.33 -18.46 45.89
C ALA A 495 -25.15 -17.48 45.93
N ARG A 496 -23.92 -17.96 46.16
CA ARG A 496 -22.71 -17.13 46.13
C ARG A 496 -22.47 -16.54 44.74
N ARG A 497 -22.67 -17.33 43.68
CA ARG A 497 -22.52 -16.93 42.28
C ARG A 497 -23.80 -16.36 41.67
N GLN A 498 -24.76 -15.90 42.49
CA GLN A 498 -26.09 -15.47 42.03
C GLN A 498 -26.06 -14.40 40.92
N TYR A 499 -25.13 -13.45 40.99
CA TYR A 499 -25.01 -12.36 40.00
C TYR A 499 -24.42 -12.83 38.66
N GLU A 500 -23.69 -13.94 38.67
CA GLU A 500 -23.14 -14.59 37.48
C GLU A 500 -24.19 -15.52 36.84
N ILE A 501 -24.89 -16.29 37.67
CA ILE A 501 -25.84 -17.33 37.24
C ILE A 501 -27.17 -16.72 36.77
N ALA A 502 -27.72 -15.72 37.48
CA ALA A 502 -29.06 -15.19 37.19
C ALA A 502 -29.22 -14.63 35.76
N PRO A 503 -28.25 -13.90 35.19
CA PRO A 503 -28.33 -13.49 33.78
C PRO A 503 -28.21 -14.67 32.80
N ALA A 504 -27.44 -15.71 33.16
CA ALA A 504 -27.13 -16.83 32.26
C ALA A 504 -28.27 -17.84 32.07
N ILE A 505 -29.17 -17.93 33.05
CA ILE A 505 -30.37 -18.78 33.01
C ILE A 505 -31.61 -18.04 32.50
N ARG A 506 -31.49 -16.75 32.15
CA ARG A 506 -32.61 -15.90 31.79
C ARG A 506 -33.38 -16.46 30.57
N GLY A 507 -34.70 -16.51 30.67
CA GLY A 507 -35.59 -17.04 29.65
C GLY A 507 -35.80 -18.56 29.71
N ASP A 508 -35.22 -19.24 30.70
CA ASP A 508 -35.49 -20.65 31.01
C ASP A 508 -36.28 -20.77 32.30
N ALA A 509 -37.61 -20.87 32.17
CA ALA A 509 -38.52 -20.84 33.32
C ALA A 509 -38.19 -21.88 34.39
N SER A 510 -37.79 -23.10 33.99
CA SER A 510 -37.47 -24.17 34.93
C SER A 510 -36.21 -23.85 35.75
N ARG A 511 -35.17 -23.35 35.10
CA ARG A 511 -33.92 -22.97 35.79
C ARG A 511 -34.12 -21.72 36.65
N GLU A 512 -34.88 -20.73 36.17
CA GLU A 512 -35.21 -19.52 36.92
C GLU A 512 -36.00 -19.82 38.20
N ASP A 513 -36.99 -20.72 38.14
CA ASP A 513 -37.78 -21.11 39.30
C ASP A 513 -36.93 -21.89 40.32
N ALA A 514 -36.12 -22.85 39.85
CA ALA A 514 -35.20 -23.59 40.72
C ALA A 514 -34.18 -22.66 41.41
N PHE A 515 -33.60 -21.72 40.66
CA PHE A 515 -32.67 -20.74 41.19
C PHE A 515 -33.33 -19.84 42.24
N ARG A 516 -34.53 -19.33 41.97
CA ARG A 516 -35.30 -18.51 42.91
C ARG A 516 -35.56 -19.25 44.21
N GLN A 517 -36.04 -20.50 44.12
CA GLN A 517 -36.33 -21.33 45.28
C GLN A 517 -35.06 -21.60 46.12
N ILE A 518 -33.92 -21.84 45.47
CA ILE A 518 -32.63 -22.03 46.15
C ILE A 518 -32.22 -20.77 46.93
N VAL A 519 -32.26 -19.61 46.29
CA VAL A 519 -31.87 -18.33 46.93
C VAL A 519 -32.80 -18.01 48.10
N GLU A 520 -34.11 -18.21 47.95
CA GLU A 520 -35.09 -18.00 49.03
C GLU A 520 -34.85 -18.94 50.22
N ASN A 521 -34.67 -20.24 49.96
CA ASN A 521 -34.42 -21.24 50.99
C ASN A 521 -33.12 -20.96 51.75
N LEU A 522 -32.04 -20.65 51.03
CA LEU A 522 -30.76 -20.30 51.66
C LEU A 522 -30.82 -18.99 52.44
N THR A 523 -31.56 -17.99 51.96
CA THR A 523 -31.76 -16.75 52.70
C THR A 523 -32.46 -17.02 54.03
N LYS A 524 -33.49 -17.89 54.04
CA LYS A 524 -34.14 -18.34 55.28
C LYS A 524 -33.16 -19.04 56.23
N ILE A 525 -32.36 -19.98 55.71
CA ILE A 525 -31.34 -20.72 56.48
C ILE A 525 -30.30 -19.78 57.08
N GLU A 526 -29.64 -18.96 56.27
CA GLU A 526 -28.57 -18.07 56.74
C GLU A 526 -29.09 -17.00 57.72
N THR A 527 -30.34 -16.52 57.54
CA THR A 527 -30.98 -15.62 58.51
C THR A 527 -31.20 -16.29 59.86
N ALA A 528 -31.67 -17.54 59.87
CA ALA A 528 -31.88 -18.29 61.10
C ALA A 528 -30.56 -18.65 61.79
N LEU A 529 -29.53 -19.02 61.03
CA LEU A 529 -28.18 -19.24 61.54
C LEU A 529 -27.61 -17.97 62.16
N GLY A 530 -27.78 -16.81 61.52
CA GLY A 530 -27.39 -15.52 62.09
C GLY A 530 -28.10 -15.23 63.41
N LYS A 531 -29.43 -15.41 63.47
CA LYS A 531 -30.20 -15.25 64.71
C LYS A 531 -29.76 -16.21 65.82
N ALA A 532 -29.55 -17.48 65.49
CA ALA A 532 -29.09 -18.49 66.43
C ALA A 532 -27.68 -18.20 66.96
N ALA A 533 -26.78 -17.70 66.11
CA ALA A 533 -25.45 -17.27 66.52
C ALA A 533 -25.53 -16.12 67.55
N GLU A 534 -26.40 -15.14 67.32
CA GLU A 534 -26.63 -14.04 68.28
C GLU A 534 -27.20 -14.55 69.61
N PHE A 535 -28.20 -15.45 69.59
CA PHE A 535 -28.70 -16.11 70.80
C PHE A 535 -27.60 -16.88 71.56
N GLY A 536 -26.73 -17.56 70.84
CA GLY A 536 -25.56 -18.25 71.41
C GLY A 536 -24.60 -17.29 72.10
N ARG A 537 -24.34 -16.10 71.52
CA ARG A 537 -23.45 -15.08 72.11
C ARG A 537 -23.97 -14.53 73.43
N VAL A 538 -25.28 -14.36 73.56
CA VAL A 538 -25.93 -13.89 74.79
C VAL A 538 -26.25 -15.03 75.79
N GLY A 539 -25.71 -16.22 75.56
CA GLY A 539 -25.86 -17.38 76.46
C GLY A 539 -27.20 -18.12 76.35
N GLN A 540 -28.08 -17.71 75.43
CA GLN A 540 -29.40 -18.32 75.20
C GLN A 540 -29.31 -19.53 74.26
N ASN A 541 -28.50 -20.53 74.62
CA ASN A 541 -28.23 -21.69 73.77
C ASN A 541 -29.48 -22.53 73.47
N CYS A 542 -30.44 -22.65 74.40
CA CYS A 542 -31.69 -23.37 74.17
C CYS A 542 -32.56 -22.68 73.11
N ALA A 543 -32.62 -21.35 73.12
CA ALA A 543 -33.34 -20.58 72.10
C ALA A 543 -32.67 -20.67 70.73
N ALA A 544 -31.33 -20.62 70.69
CA ALA A 544 -30.54 -20.85 69.48
C ALA A 544 -30.82 -22.24 68.89
N TRP A 545 -30.84 -23.27 69.74
CA TRP A 545 -31.09 -24.64 69.31
C TRP A 545 -32.52 -24.86 68.82
N GLU A 546 -33.54 -24.38 69.55
CA GLU A 546 -34.94 -24.51 69.10
C GLU A 546 -35.16 -23.84 67.73
N GLN A 547 -34.63 -22.64 67.55
CA GLN A 547 -34.75 -21.88 66.30
C GLN A 547 -34.16 -22.65 65.10
N LEU A 548 -33.03 -23.35 65.28
CA LEU A 548 -32.40 -24.15 64.23
C LEU A 548 -33.05 -25.53 64.08
N ALA A 549 -33.54 -26.13 65.17
CA ALA A 549 -34.19 -27.43 65.16
C ALA A 549 -35.54 -27.38 64.43
N GLU A 550 -36.32 -26.31 64.63
CA GLU A 550 -37.56 -26.04 63.86
C GLU A 550 -37.23 -25.94 62.36
N LEU A 551 -36.14 -25.26 62.01
CA LEU A 551 -35.73 -25.11 60.63
C LEU A 551 -35.17 -26.40 60.02
N ARG A 552 -34.57 -27.27 60.84
CA ARG A 552 -34.01 -28.56 60.44
C ARG A 552 -35.09 -29.54 59.97
N GLU A 553 -36.32 -29.41 60.45
CA GLU A 553 -37.46 -30.18 59.94
C GLU A 553 -37.76 -29.83 58.47
N GLN A 554 -37.57 -28.56 58.08
CA GLN A 554 -37.80 -28.09 56.71
C GLN A 554 -36.58 -28.32 55.79
N PHE A 555 -35.36 -28.30 56.36
CA PHE A 555 -34.10 -28.47 55.62
C PHE A 555 -33.21 -29.55 56.27
N PRO A 556 -33.63 -30.83 56.23
CA PRO A 556 -32.94 -31.92 56.94
C PRO A 556 -31.54 -32.18 56.40
N ASP A 557 -31.32 -31.94 55.11
CA ASP A 557 -30.07 -32.25 54.40
C ASP A 557 -29.07 -31.08 54.38
N ASP A 558 -29.37 -29.93 55.00
CA ASP A 558 -28.43 -28.81 54.99
C ASP A 558 -27.22 -29.08 55.91
N PRO A 559 -25.98 -29.10 55.39
CA PRO A 559 -24.82 -29.51 56.16
C PRO A 559 -24.40 -28.48 57.22
N LYS A 560 -24.51 -27.18 56.93
CA LYS A 560 -24.12 -26.12 57.88
C LYS A 560 -25.12 -26.02 59.03
N LEU A 561 -26.41 -26.10 58.74
CA LEU A 561 -27.47 -26.16 59.74
C LEU A 561 -27.28 -27.36 60.69
N GLY A 562 -26.93 -28.51 60.12
CA GLY A 562 -26.65 -29.73 60.91
C GLY A 562 -25.45 -29.54 61.82
N ARG A 563 -24.35 -29.01 61.28
CA ARG A 563 -23.14 -28.73 62.05
C ARG A 563 -23.40 -27.76 63.20
N GLU A 564 -24.13 -26.67 62.98
CA GLU A 564 -24.45 -25.72 64.05
C GLU A 564 -25.33 -26.34 65.14
N LEU A 565 -26.29 -27.19 64.76
CA LEU A 565 -27.09 -27.95 65.73
C LEU A 565 -26.23 -28.94 66.54
N GLU A 566 -25.28 -29.62 65.91
CA GLU A 566 -24.32 -30.50 66.59
C GLU A 566 -23.43 -29.73 67.57
N LEU A 567 -22.97 -28.54 67.20
CA LEU A 567 -22.18 -27.67 68.09
C LEU A 567 -23.00 -27.16 69.28
N LEU A 568 -24.30 -26.95 69.10
CA LEU A 568 -25.21 -26.56 70.17
C LEU A 568 -25.61 -27.74 71.07
N ALA A 569 -25.65 -28.97 70.54
CA ALA A 569 -26.21 -30.14 71.23
C ALA A 569 -25.63 -30.39 72.65
N PRO A 570 -24.30 -30.34 72.90
CA PRO A 570 -23.76 -30.51 74.25
C PRO A 570 -24.21 -29.42 75.23
N LYS A 571 -24.43 -28.19 74.73
CA LYS A 571 -24.81 -27.02 75.55
C LYS A 571 -26.28 -27.05 75.97
N VAL A 572 -27.12 -27.79 75.26
CA VAL A 572 -28.56 -27.89 75.50
C VAL A 572 -29.02 -29.30 75.88
N ALA A 573 -28.09 -30.19 76.22
CA ALA A 573 -28.35 -31.62 76.38
C ALA A 573 -29.45 -31.95 77.41
N ASP A 574 -29.52 -31.22 78.52
CA ASP A 574 -30.56 -31.45 79.53
C ASP A 574 -31.95 -31.01 79.06
N PHE A 575 -32.00 -29.95 78.25
CA PHE A 575 -33.22 -29.45 77.63
C PHE A 575 -33.73 -30.41 76.55
N THR A 576 -32.86 -30.81 75.62
CA THR A 576 -33.22 -31.74 74.54
C THR A 576 -33.60 -33.12 75.07
N ARG A 577 -32.88 -33.63 76.08
CA ARG A 577 -33.24 -34.89 76.76
C ARG A 577 -34.63 -34.82 77.41
N ALA A 578 -35.01 -33.66 77.99
CA ALA A 578 -36.33 -33.49 78.57
C ALA A 578 -37.44 -33.52 77.50
N LEU A 579 -37.22 -32.85 76.36
CA LEU A 579 -38.12 -32.90 75.21
C LEU A 579 -38.24 -34.31 74.62
N ASP A 580 -37.12 -35.02 74.43
CA ASP A 580 -37.12 -36.38 73.88
C ASP A 580 -37.84 -37.36 74.78
N ARG A 581 -37.63 -37.27 76.11
CA ARG A 581 -38.37 -38.08 77.08
C ARG A 581 -39.87 -37.78 77.02
N ALA A 582 -40.25 -36.51 76.92
CA ALA A 582 -41.65 -36.12 76.77
C ALA A 582 -42.29 -36.77 75.53
N ARG A 583 -41.65 -36.63 74.36
CA ARG A 583 -42.09 -37.24 73.09
C ARG A 583 -42.13 -38.78 73.16
N GLN A 584 -41.16 -39.42 73.82
CA GLN A 584 -41.16 -40.88 74.01
C GLN A 584 -42.38 -41.36 74.81
N PHE A 585 -42.75 -40.67 75.89
CA PHE A 585 -43.95 -41.03 76.67
C PHE A 585 -45.25 -40.72 75.94
N GLU A 586 -45.25 -39.66 75.13
CA GLU A 586 -46.36 -39.28 74.27
C GLU A 586 -46.61 -40.30 73.14
N ASN A 587 -45.55 -40.88 72.58
CA ASN A 587 -45.63 -41.83 71.45
C ASN A 587 -45.63 -43.32 71.87
N ARG A 588 -45.61 -43.62 73.18
CA ARG A 588 -45.68 -45.01 73.67
C ARG A 588 -47.09 -45.58 73.53
N THR A 589 -47.19 -46.90 73.51
CA THR A 589 -48.47 -47.63 73.55
C THR A 589 -48.48 -48.57 74.77
N PRO A 590 -49.37 -48.37 75.77
CA PRO A 590 -50.34 -47.27 75.89
C PRO A 590 -49.65 -45.92 76.14
N LYS A 591 -50.28 -44.85 75.66
CA LYS A 591 -49.79 -43.46 75.80
C LYS A 591 -49.73 -43.06 77.26
N GLN A 592 -48.63 -42.46 77.69
CA GLN A 592 -48.41 -42.07 79.08
C GLN A 592 -48.50 -40.55 79.23
N THR A 593 -49.70 -40.01 79.10
CA THR A 593 -49.97 -38.57 79.02
C THR A 593 -49.45 -37.78 80.23
N GLY A 594 -49.63 -38.29 81.45
CA GLY A 594 -49.14 -37.62 82.67
C GLY A 594 -47.61 -37.54 82.73
N SER A 595 -46.92 -38.62 82.36
CA SER A 595 -45.46 -38.66 82.27
C SER A 595 -44.97 -37.69 81.19
N ALA A 596 -45.58 -37.72 80.00
CA ALA A 596 -45.23 -36.81 78.90
C ALA A 596 -45.39 -35.34 79.31
N LEU A 597 -46.51 -34.98 79.95
CA LEU A 597 -46.77 -33.62 80.44
C LEU A 597 -45.72 -33.16 81.46
N SER A 598 -45.34 -34.02 82.41
CA SER A 598 -44.33 -33.70 83.42
C SER A 598 -42.95 -33.40 82.80
N TRP A 599 -42.57 -34.12 81.74
CA TRP A 599 -41.32 -33.90 81.04
C TRP A 599 -41.35 -32.63 80.17
N TYR A 600 -42.49 -32.30 79.54
CA TYR A 600 -42.64 -31.00 78.88
C TYR A 600 -42.58 -29.82 79.87
N LEU A 601 -43.18 -29.95 81.06
CA LEU A 601 -43.05 -28.92 82.12
C LEU A 601 -41.61 -28.79 82.61
N LYS A 602 -40.87 -29.91 82.71
CA LYS A 602 -39.43 -29.87 83.01
C LYS A 602 -38.63 -29.18 81.91
N ALA A 603 -38.95 -29.41 80.64
CA ALA A 603 -38.33 -28.68 79.53
C ALA A 603 -38.63 -27.17 79.62
N ARG A 604 -39.86 -26.76 79.99
CA ARG A 604 -40.19 -25.35 80.26
C ARG A 604 -39.45 -24.78 81.46
N ASN A 605 -39.14 -25.57 82.48
CA ASN A 605 -38.33 -25.08 83.59
C ASN A 605 -36.89 -24.74 83.14
N ILE A 606 -36.34 -25.54 82.21
CA ILE A 606 -34.98 -25.30 81.66
C ILE A 606 -34.99 -24.15 80.64
N HIS A 607 -36.03 -24.06 79.81
CA HIS A 607 -36.23 -22.97 78.86
C HIS A 607 -37.69 -22.46 78.91
N PRO A 608 -37.98 -21.42 79.72
CA PRO A 608 -39.36 -20.96 79.95
C PRO A 608 -40.13 -20.52 78.71
N GLN A 609 -39.42 -20.02 77.70
CA GLN A 609 -39.96 -19.54 76.43
C GLN A 609 -39.96 -20.62 75.33
N SER A 610 -39.74 -21.89 75.70
CA SER A 610 -39.69 -23.01 74.75
C SER A 610 -40.99 -23.18 73.98
N LYS A 611 -40.93 -23.04 72.66
CA LYS A 611 -42.09 -23.28 71.79
C LYS A 611 -42.44 -24.75 71.72
N PHE A 612 -41.44 -25.64 71.65
CA PHE A 612 -41.68 -27.08 71.56
C PHE A 612 -42.34 -27.63 72.83
N ALA A 613 -41.88 -27.19 74.00
CA ALA A 613 -42.48 -27.61 75.26
C ALA A 613 -43.89 -27.02 75.43
N GLU A 614 -44.12 -25.77 75.04
CA GLU A 614 -45.45 -25.17 75.07
C GLU A 614 -46.44 -25.90 74.15
N GLN A 615 -46.02 -26.22 72.93
CA GLN A 615 -46.85 -26.95 71.97
C GLN A 615 -47.17 -28.36 72.49
N GLY A 616 -46.18 -29.10 72.99
CA GLY A 616 -46.39 -30.41 73.60
C GLY A 616 -47.35 -30.37 74.79
N VAL A 617 -47.22 -29.38 75.68
CA VAL A 617 -48.19 -29.16 76.77
C VAL A 617 -49.59 -28.90 76.23
N LYS A 618 -49.76 -28.00 75.26
CA LYS A 618 -51.07 -27.66 74.67
C LYS A 618 -51.74 -28.87 74.03
N THR A 619 -51.00 -29.65 73.24
CA THR A 619 -51.52 -30.86 72.59
C THR A 619 -52.04 -31.85 73.63
N LEU A 620 -51.24 -32.16 74.65
CA LEU A 620 -51.64 -33.11 75.68
C LEU A 620 -52.80 -32.60 76.53
N VAL A 621 -52.83 -31.30 76.85
CA VAL A 621 -53.94 -30.71 77.61
C VAL A 621 -55.25 -30.75 76.82
N ALA A 622 -55.21 -30.47 75.51
CA ALA A 622 -56.37 -30.55 74.64
C ALA A 622 -56.91 -31.98 74.46
N GLU A 623 -56.07 -32.99 74.65
CA GLU A 623 -56.47 -34.40 74.60
C GLU A 623 -57.00 -34.92 75.95
N ILE A 624 -56.58 -34.31 77.07
CA ILE A 624 -57.07 -34.63 78.42
C ILE A 624 -58.42 -33.96 78.71
N LEU A 625 -58.65 -32.77 78.15
CA LEU A 625 -59.88 -32.02 78.33
C LEU A 625 -60.87 -32.36 77.20
N PRO A 626 -62.12 -32.81 77.48
CA PRO A 626 -63.09 -33.08 76.43
C PRO A 626 -63.38 -31.80 75.63
N ALA A 627 -63.50 -31.92 74.30
CA ALA A 627 -63.90 -30.82 73.44
C ALA A 627 -65.19 -30.22 73.99
N ASP A 628 -65.17 -28.90 74.22
CA ASP A 628 -66.27 -28.15 74.82
C ASP A 628 -67.54 -28.42 74.00
N SER A 629 -68.39 -29.30 74.52
CA SER A 629 -69.65 -29.67 73.91
C SER A 629 -70.57 -28.49 74.11
N GLY A 630 -70.46 -27.51 73.22
CA GLY A 630 -71.50 -26.51 73.00
C GLY A 630 -72.82 -27.25 72.79
N ARG A 631 -73.71 -27.12 73.77
CA ARG A 631 -75.10 -27.55 73.73
C ARG A 631 -75.94 -26.42 74.32
N PRO A 632 -77.15 -26.27 73.79
CA PRO A 632 -77.52 -25.58 72.55
C PRO A 632 -77.59 -24.05 72.71
#